data_AF-A0A2U1J8Z5-F1
#
_entry.id   AF-A0A2U1J8Z5-F1
#
_cell.length_a   1.000
_cell.length_b   1.000
_cell.length_c   1.000
_cell.angle_alpha   90.00
_cell.angle_beta   90.00
_cell.angle_gamma   90.00
#
_symmetry.space_group_name_H-M   'P 1'
#
loop_
_entity.id
_entity.type
_entity.pdbx_description
1 polymer ?
#
loop_
_entity_poly.entity_id
_entity_poly.type
_entity_poly.pdbx_seq_one_letter_code
_entity_poly.pdbx_strand_id
1 'polypeptide(L)'
;MSLLEEILSFESHDFQADDAFQNGLQNILKGDSFNEQKILEAKLFYYNRFIGKEPISIQQYKEYIEKREELKTADPEIDELPEDLTFSQVVERIQNNKPIGGIKNIPDKISDAEQKPPSMTPLKKPWESQTVEK
;
A
#
# COMPACT_ATOMS: atom_id res chain seq x y z
N MET A 1 -11.58 3.80 -26.16
CA MET A 1 -11.04 3.45 -24.83
C MET A 1 -10.38 4.72 -24.34
N SER A 2 -10.47 5.04 -23.06
CA SER A 2 -9.91 6.28 -22.53
C SER A 2 -8.38 6.18 -22.47
N LEU A 3 -7.66 7.27 -22.74
CA LEU A 3 -6.20 7.37 -22.58
C LEU A 3 -5.72 6.84 -21.22
N LEU A 4 -6.56 7.00 -20.18
CA LEU A 4 -6.30 6.50 -18.82
C LEU A 4 -6.23 4.97 -18.75
N GLU A 5 -7.08 4.26 -19.50
CA GLU A 5 -7.08 2.77 -19.52
C GLU A 5 -5.78 2.23 -20.15
N GLU A 6 -5.27 2.92 -21.16
CA GLU A 6 -4.01 2.57 -21.80
C GLU A 6 -2.81 2.83 -20.88
N ILE A 7 -2.82 3.94 -20.13
CA ILE A 7 -1.77 4.24 -19.15
C ILE A 7 -1.76 3.19 -18.02
N LEU A 8 -2.94 2.75 -17.55
CA LEU A 8 -3.04 1.68 -16.56
C LEU A 8 -2.54 0.34 -17.10
N SER A 9 -2.86 0.02 -18.36
CA SER A 9 -2.38 -1.19 -19.03
C SER A 9 -0.86 -1.16 -19.23
N PHE A 10 -0.30 0.02 -19.53
CA PHE A 10 1.14 0.25 -19.57
C PHE A 10 1.83 0.00 -18.22
N GLU A 11 1.29 0.50 -17.11
CA GLU A 11 1.90 0.29 -15.78
C GLU A 11 1.86 -1.17 -15.32
N SER A 12 0.83 -1.93 -15.73
CA SER A 12 0.68 -3.35 -15.41
C SER A 12 1.53 -4.27 -16.30
N HIS A 13 2.11 -3.74 -17.39
CA HIS A 13 2.82 -4.56 -18.36
C HIS A 13 4.21 -4.99 -17.84
N ASP A 14 4.49 -6.29 -17.91
CA ASP A 14 5.76 -6.87 -17.46
C ASP A 14 6.83 -6.76 -18.55
N PHE A 15 7.54 -5.63 -18.57
CA PHE A 15 8.67 -5.40 -19.47
C PHE A 15 9.92 -6.23 -19.12
N GLN A 16 9.99 -6.87 -17.95
CA GLN A 16 11.14 -7.69 -17.55
C GLN A 16 11.07 -9.08 -18.17
N ALA A 17 9.86 -9.65 -18.29
CA ALA A 17 9.63 -10.95 -18.90
C ALA A 17 9.76 -10.94 -20.44
N ASP A 18 9.67 -9.76 -21.08
CA ASP A 18 9.71 -9.63 -22.55
C ASP A 18 11.16 -9.61 -23.09
N ASP A 19 11.57 -10.74 -23.67
CA ASP A 19 12.90 -10.94 -24.24
C ASP A 19 13.20 -10.00 -25.42
N ALA A 20 12.21 -9.69 -26.26
CA ALA A 20 12.39 -8.82 -27.41
C ALA A 20 12.67 -7.37 -26.97
N PHE A 21 11.93 -6.91 -25.96
CA PHE A 21 12.17 -5.61 -25.35
C PHE A 21 13.55 -5.55 -24.68
N GLN A 22 13.91 -6.55 -23.86
CA GLN A 22 15.20 -6.57 -23.15
C GLN A 22 16.40 -6.55 -24.12
N ASN A 23 16.36 -7.35 -25.19
CA ASN A 23 17.40 -7.33 -26.21
C ASN A 23 17.50 -5.96 -26.91
N GLY A 24 16.37 -5.32 -27.20
CA GLY A 24 16.33 -3.97 -27.75
C GLY A 24 16.90 -2.92 -26.79
N LEU A 25 16.53 -3.01 -25.51
CA LEU A 25 16.98 -2.10 -24.46
C LEU A 25 18.49 -2.21 -24.24
N GLN A 26 19.06 -3.42 -24.27
CA GLN A 26 20.51 -3.61 -24.18
C GLN A 26 21.26 -2.92 -25.31
N ASN A 27 20.71 -2.89 -26.53
CA ASN A 27 21.33 -2.15 -27.62
C ASN A 27 21.26 -0.63 -27.45
N ILE A 28 20.19 -0.13 -26.84
CA ILE A 28 19.99 1.31 -26.56
C ILE A 28 20.89 1.80 -25.43
N LEU A 29 21.16 0.95 -24.44
CA LEU A 29 21.95 1.28 -23.23
C LEU A 29 23.45 0.99 -23.34
N LYS A 30 23.94 0.49 -24.48
CA LYS A 30 25.37 0.21 -24.67
C LYS A 30 26.22 1.48 -24.52
N GLY A 31 26.88 1.62 -23.36
CA GLY A 31 27.86 2.67 -23.08
C GLY A 31 27.35 3.87 -22.27
N ASP A 32 26.07 3.92 -21.93
CA ASP A 32 25.46 4.96 -21.11
C ASP A 32 25.03 4.32 -19.78
N SER A 33 25.35 4.93 -18.63
CA SER A 33 24.79 4.50 -17.35
C SER A 33 23.26 4.44 -17.44
N PHE A 34 22.62 3.48 -16.74
CA PHE A 34 21.17 3.28 -16.73
C PHE A 34 20.41 4.60 -16.53
N ASN A 35 20.04 5.25 -17.64
CA ASN A 35 19.33 6.51 -17.62
C ASN A 35 17.84 6.19 -17.58
N GLU A 36 17.22 6.44 -16.43
CA GLU A 36 15.81 6.15 -16.18
C GLU A 36 14.89 6.80 -17.23
N GLN A 37 15.25 7.98 -17.75
CA GLN A 37 14.49 8.65 -18.79
C GLN A 37 14.52 7.87 -20.10
N LYS A 38 15.71 7.44 -20.55
CA LYS A 38 15.84 6.64 -21.79
C LYS A 38 15.12 5.30 -21.67
N ILE A 39 15.14 4.68 -20.49
CA ILE A 39 14.43 3.43 -20.23
C ILE A 39 12.92 3.66 -20.34
N LEU A 40 12.40 4.74 -19.73
CA LEU A 40 10.99 5.09 -19.80
C LEU A 40 10.54 5.40 -21.24
N GLU A 41 11.33 6.15 -22.01
CA GLU A 41 11.07 6.42 -23.42
C GLU A 41 11.04 5.14 -24.26
N ALA A 42 12.00 4.23 -24.02
CA ALA A 42 12.03 2.94 -24.70
C ALA A 42 10.80 2.07 -24.37
N LYS A 43 10.39 2.02 -23.09
CA LYS A 43 9.17 1.31 -22.65
C LYS A 43 7.93 1.85 -23.35
N LEU A 44 7.74 3.17 -23.35
CA LEU A 44 6.61 3.83 -24.01
C LEU A 44 6.62 3.58 -25.52
N PHE A 45 7.78 3.68 -26.16
CA PHE A 45 7.91 3.41 -27.59
C PHE A 45 7.55 1.95 -27.93
N TYR A 46 8.05 1.00 -27.16
CA TYR A 46 7.74 -0.41 -27.34
C TYR A 46 6.25 -0.68 -27.14
N TYR A 47 5.68 -0.18 -26.04
CA TYR A 47 4.26 -0.33 -25.75
C TYR A 47 3.40 0.23 -26.87
N ASN A 48 3.62 1.49 -27.28
CA ASN A 48 2.88 2.12 -28.37
C ASN A 48 3.03 1.39 -29.72
N ARG A 49 4.16 0.72 -29.95
CA ARG A 49 4.44 0.05 -31.22
C ARG A 49 3.81 -1.34 -31.31
N PHE A 50 3.76 -2.09 -30.20
CA PHE A 50 3.41 -3.51 -30.24
C PHE A 50 2.12 -3.86 -29.48
N ILE A 51 1.72 -3.06 -28.50
CA ILE A 51 0.64 -3.39 -27.56
C ILE A 51 -0.49 -2.35 -27.62
N GLY A 52 -0.10 -1.09 -27.55
CA GLY A 52 -1.00 0.04 -27.45
C GLY A 52 -1.84 0.23 -28.71
N LYS A 53 -3.08 0.64 -28.51
CA LYS A 53 -4.00 1.03 -29.59
C LYS A 53 -3.89 2.52 -29.90
N GLU A 54 -3.56 3.32 -28.89
CA GLU A 54 -3.35 4.76 -29.01
C GLU A 54 -1.95 5.14 -28.51
N PRO A 55 -1.27 6.09 -29.17
CA PRO A 55 0.07 6.48 -28.77
C PRO A 55 0.05 7.30 -27.48
N ILE A 56 0.70 6.78 -26.44
CA ILE A 56 0.95 7.51 -25.18
C ILE A 56 2.22 8.33 -25.34
N SER A 57 2.11 9.65 -25.25
CA SER A 57 3.26 10.56 -25.19
C SER A 57 3.86 10.60 -23.78
N ILE A 58 5.18 10.85 -23.71
CA ILE A 58 5.90 11.05 -22.46
C ILE A 58 5.25 12.16 -21.63
N GLN A 59 4.76 13.22 -22.28
CA GLN A 59 4.12 14.34 -21.60
C GLN A 59 2.82 13.91 -20.90
N GLN A 60 1.99 13.12 -21.60
CA GLN A 60 0.72 12.62 -21.05
C GLN A 60 0.95 11.68 -19.87
N TYR A 61 1.99 10.84 -19.92
CA TYR A 61 2.36 9.98 -18.79
C TYR A 61 2.82 10.82 -17.59
N LYS A 62 3.60 11.88 -17.81
CA LYS A 62 4.02 12.80 -16.74
C LYS A 62 2.83 13.52 -16.11
N GLU A 63 1.91 14.04 -16.91
CA GLU A 63 0.67 14.67 -16.42
C GLU A 63 -0.17 13.67 -15.61
N TYR A 64 -0.23 12.41 -16.04
CA TYR A 64 -0.90 11.36 -15.28
C TYR A 64 -0.24 11.10 -13.92
N ILE A 65 1.09 11.01 -13.87
CA ILE A 65 1.82 10.82 -12.61
C ILE A 65 1.64 12.02 -11.68
N GLU A 66 1.75 13.24 -12.19
CA GLU A 66 1.52 14.47 -11.42
C GLU A 66 0.09 14.48 -10.83
N LYS A 67 -0.92 14.24 -11.66
CA LYS A 67 -2.33 14.15 -11.23
C LYS A 67 -2.57 13.04 -10.21
N ARG A 68 -1.90 11.89 -10.36
CA ARG A 68 -1.97 10.76 -9.42
C ARG A 68 -1.33 11.12 -8.08
N GLU A 69 -0.23 11.86 -8.08
CA GLU A 69 0.42 12.35 -6.87
C GLU A 69 -0.40 13.46 -6.20
N GLU A 70 -1.05 14.35 -6.96
CA GLU A 70 -2.01 15.34 -6.45
C GLU A 70 -3.23 14.68 -5.77
N LEU A 71 -3.76 13.61 -6.37
CA LEU A 71 -4.85 12.82 -5.77
C LEU A 71 -4.43 12.09 -4.49
N LYS A 72 -3.15 11.72 -4.36
CA LYS A 72 -2.58 11.17 -3.13
C LYS A 72 -2.30 12.21 -2.05
N THR A 73 -2.13 13.48 -2.42
CA THR A 73 -1.82 14.58 -1.47
C THR A 73 -3.04 15.37 -1.01
N ALA A 74 -4.23 15.06 -1.54
CA ALA A 74 -5.51 15.57 -1.04
C ALA A 74 -6.08 14.63 0.06
N ASP A 75 -5.62 14.84 1.29
CA ASP A 75 -5.98 14.16 2.56
C ASP A 75 -7.45 13.68 2.70
N PRO A 76 -7.67 12.54 3.39
CA PRO A 76 -8.29 12.66 4.71
C PRO A 76 -7.71 11.71 5.78
N GLU A 77 -7.13 12.27 6.83
CA GLU A 77 -7.41 11.97 8.24
C GLU A 77 -7.98 10.55 8.54
N ILE A 78 -7.07 9.63 8.91
CA ILE A 78 -7.24 8.43 9.78
C ILE A 78 -7.68 7.08 9.15
N ASP A 79 -8.30 6.99 7.98
CA ASP A 79 -8.87 5.69 7.52
C ASP A 79 -8.06 4.91 6.44
N GLU A 80 -6.97 5.47 5.91
CA GLU A 80 -6.20 4.87 4.79
C GLU A 80 -4.78 4.38 5.12
N LEU A 81 -4.44 4.26 6.41
CA LEU A 81 -3.11 3.74 6.75
C LEU A 81 -3.08 2.22 6.62
N PRO A 82 -2.17 1.64 5.81
CA PRO A 82 -2.04 0.19 5.70
C PRO A 82 -1.90 -0.42 7.10
N GLU A 83 -2.76 -1.37 7.43
CA GLU A 83 -2.67 -2.10 8.71
C GLU A 83 -1.30 -2.79 8.84
N ASP A 84 -0.72 -3.20 7.70
CA ASP A 84 0.57 -3.86 7.59
C ASP A 84 1.72 -2.86 7.32
N LEU A 85 2.06 -2.06 8.33
CA LEU A 85 3.28 -1.24 8.31
C LEU A 85 4.51 -2.09 8.62
N THR A 86 5.60 -1.87 7.87
CA THR A 86 6.89 -2.51 8.19
C THR A 86 7.46 -1.95 9.50
N PHE A 87 8.23 -2.76 10.23
CA PHE A 87 8.79 -2.36 11.53
C PHE A 87 9.56 -1.03 11.48
N SER A 88 10.37 -0.82 10.44
CA SER A 88 11.12 0.43 10.28
C SER A 88 10.21 1.65 10.13
N GLN A 89 9.11 1.51 9.39
CA GLN A 89 8.13 2.59 9.23
C GLN A 89 7.38 2.86 10.54
N VAL A 90 7.08 1.82 11.33
CA VAL A 90 6.46 1.96 12.66
C VAL A 90 7.39 2.73 13.60
N VAL A 91 8.68 2.41 13.65
CA VAL A 91 9.66 3.11 14.50
C VAL A 91 9.76 4.59 14.12
N GLU A 92 9.82 4.90 12.83
CA GLU A 92 9.82 6.28 12.35
C GLU A 92 8.55 7.03 12.74
N ARG A 93 7.38 6.38 12.63
CA ARG A 93 6.09 6.96 13.03
C ARG A 93 6.05 7.28 14.52
N ILE A 94 6.57 6.39 15.36
CA ILE A 94 6.69 6.61 16.82
C ILE A 94 7.59 7.80 17.11
N GLN A 95 8.77 7.86 16.49
CA GLN A 95 9.73 8.95 16.71
C GLN A 95 9.17 10.33 16.30
N ASN A 96 8.37 10.36 15.24
CA ASN A 96 7.75 11.59 14.73
C ASN A 96 6.36 11.86 15.32
N ASN A 97 5.91 11.07 16.30
CA ASN A 97 4.60 11.19 16.93
C ASN A 97 3.43 11.17 15.92
N LYS A 98 3.59 10.40 14.85
CA LYS A 98 2.59 10.18 13.79
C LYS A 98 1.70 8.97 14.15
N PRO A 99 0.42 8.96 13.73
CA PRO A 99 -0.48 7.84 13.99
C PRO A 99 -0.01 6.54 13.32
N ILE A 100 -0.29 5.42 13.97
CA ILE A 100 0.00 4.06 13.49
C ILE A 100 -1.32 3.42 13.05
N GLY A 101 -1.32 2.64 11.98
CA GLY A 101 -2.52 1.96 11.47
C GLY A 101 -3.00 0.89 12.45
N GLY A 102 -4.29 0.56 12.43
CA GLY A 102 -4.86 -0.56 13.20
C GLY A 102 -5.01 -0.38 14.71
N ILE A 103 -4.53 0.73 15.30
CA ILE A 103 -4.73 1.01 16.74
C ILE A 103 -6.06 1.73 16.99
N LYS A 104 -6.90 1.16 17.86
CA LYS A 104 -8.15 1.78 18.30
C LYS A 104 -7.83 2.95 19.23
N ASN A 105 -8.36 4.14 18.93
CA ASN A 105 -8.23 5.30 19.81
C ASN A 105 -8.96 5.01 21.13
N ILE A 106 -8.22 5.00 22.24
CA ILE A 106 -8.81 4.84 23.57
C ILE A 106 -9.18 6.26 24.03
N PRO A 107 -10.48 6.60 24.14
CA PRO A 107 -10.87 7.90 24.64
C PRO A 107 -10.37 8.04 26.09
N ASP A 108 -9.91 9.23 26.46
CA ASP A 108 -9.58 9.59 27.85
C ASP A 108 -10.87 9.83 28.65
N LYS A 109 -11.70 8.78 28.71
CA LYS A 109 -12.98 8.77 29.38
C LYS A 109 -13.04 7.54 30.28
N ILE A 110 -13.28 7.78 31.57
CA ILE A 110 -13.60 6.73 32.53
C ILE A 110 -14.98 6.16 32.16
N SER A 111 -15.09 4.84 32.10
CA SER A 111 -16.35 4.17 31.72
C SER A 111 -17.46 4.51 32.72
N ASP A 112 -18.55 5.12 32.22
CA ASP A 112 -19.77 5.39 33.01
C ASP A 112 -20.70 4.15 33.12
N ALA A 113 -20.33 3.04 32.49
CA ALA A 113 -21.17 1.84 32.51
C ALA A 113 -21.26 1.27 33.93
N GLU A 114 -22.49 1.16 34.43
CA GLU A 114 -22.79 0.53 35.71
C GLU A 114 -22.29 -0.91 35.70
N GLN A 115 -21.39 -1.23 36.63
CA GLN A 115 -20.76 -2.54 36.73
C GLN A 115 -21.84 -3.58 37.00
N LYS A 116 -22.22 -4.35 35.98
CA LYS A 116 -23.16 -5.45 36.17
C LYS A 116 -22.50 -6.49 37.06
N PRO A 117 -23.19 -6.96 38.13
CA PRO A 117 -22.69 -8.08 38.90
C PRO A 117 -22.48 -9.30 37.97
N PRO A 118 -21.52 -10.17 38.28
CA PRO A 118 -21.26 -11.37 37.48
C PRO A 118 -22.54 -12.20 37.36
N SER A 119 -23.02 -12.39 36.13
CA SER A 119 -24.23 -13.19 35.83
C SER A 119 -23.96 -14.70 35.93
N MET A 120 -22.70 -15.11 35.77
CA MET A 120 -22.30 -16.51 35.81
C MET A 120 -21.94 -16.95 37.22
N THR A 121 -22.38 -18.14 37.61
CA THR A 121 -21.94 -18.80 38.84
C THR A 121 -20.45 -19.14 38.74
N PRO A 122 -19.62 -18.72 39.71
CA PRO A 122 -18.20 -19.06 39.71
C PRO A 122 -18.04 -20.58 39.84
N LEU A 123 -17.21 -21.18 38.98
CA LEU A 123 -16.86 -22.58 39.15
C LEU A 123 -16.14 -22.77 40.48
N LYS A 124 -16.62 -23.73 41.25
CA LYS A 124 -15.99 -24.12 42.52
C LYS A 124 -14.61 -24.68 42.23
N LYS A 125 -13.64 -24.19 42.99
CA LYS A 125 -12.28 -24.72 42.92
C LYS A 125 -12.27 -26.15 43.50
N PRO A 126 -11.41 -27.05 42.99
CA PRO A 126 -11.44 -28.46 43.38
C PRO A 126 -11.21 -28.69 44.89
N TRP A 127 -10.59 -27.75 45.60
CA TRP A 127 -10.42 -27.80 47.06
C TRP A 127 -11.64 -27.33 47.86
N GLU A 128 -12.61 -26.64 47.23
CA GLU A 128 -13.87 -26.20 47.87
C GLU A 128 -14.91 -27.32 47.96
N SER A 129 -14.74 -28.39 47.17
CA SER A 129 -15.62 -29.56 47.18
C SER A 129 -15.21 -30.61 48.22
N GLN A 130 -14.15 -30.39 49.00
CA GLN A 130 -13.59 -31.38 49.93
C GLN A 130 -13.93 -31.14 51.41
N THR A 131 -14.89 -30.28 51.73
CA THR A 131 -15.44 -30.21 53.09
C THR A 131 -16.37 -31.41 53.31
N VAL A 132 -15.76 -32.54 53.63
CA VAL A 132 -16.43 -33.73 54.17
C VAL A 132 -17.05 -33.33 55.51
N GLU A 133 -18.39 -33.38 55.60
CA GLU A 133 -19.13 -33.27 56.87
C GLU A 133 -18.58 -34.29 57.88
N LYS A 134 -18.41 -33.83 59.12
CA LYS A 134 -17.96 -34.62 60.26
C LYS A 134 -19.15 -34.97 61.15
#